data_AF-A0A522F7F9-F1
#
_entry.id   AF-A0A522F7F9-F1
#
_cell.length_a   1.000
_cell.length_b   1.000
_cell.length_c   1.000
_cell.angle_alpha   90.00
_cell.angle_beta   90.00
_cell.angle_gamma   90.00
#
_symmetry.space_group_name_H-M   'P 1'
#
loop_
_entity.id
_entity.type
_entity.pdbx_description
1 polymer ?
#
loop_
_entity_poly.entity_id
_entity_poly.type
_entity_poly.pdbx_seq_one_letter_code
_entity_poly.pdbx_strand_id
1 'polypeptide(L)' 'PVNAIMSEDDLNESQQLFKELNAELSQTWPNITSKKDPLPDSKEWETVKDKLQYLQKEWKK' A
#
# COMPACT_ATOMS: atom_id res chain seq x y z
N PRO A 1 -2.34 13.21 -2.97
CA PRO A 1 -2.23 12.16 -1.94
C PRO A 1 -3.55 11.41 -1.84
N VAL A 2 -3.53 10.09 -1.77
CA VAL A 2 -4.73 9.28 -1.53
C VAL A 2 -4.81 8.96 -0.05
N ASN A 3 -5.96 9.19 0.59
CA ASN A 3 -6.17 8.97 2.03
C ASN A 3 -6.18 7.46 2.37
N ALA A 4 -5.05 6.79 2.16
CA ALA A 4 -4.89 5.34 2.19
C ALA A 4 -4.22 4.80 3.47
N ILE A 5 -3.92 5.68 4.42
CA ILE A 5 -3.42 5.33 5.76
C ILE A 5 -4.58 5.54 6.73
N MET A 6 -4.93 4.48 7.47
CA MET A 6 -6.08 4.47 8.38
C MET A 6 -5.67 3.81 9.70
N SER A 7 -6.40 4.12 10.78
CA SER A 7 -6.29 3.35 12.02
C SER A 7 -6.78 1.93 11.78
N GLU A 8 -6.19 0.96 12.47
CA GLU A 8 -6.64 -0.44 12.42
C GLU A 8 -8.11 -0.57 12.84
N ASP A 9 -8.51 0.20 13.85
CA ASP A 9 -9.88 0.21 14.38
C ASP A 9 -10.91 0.79 13.38
N ASP A 10 -10.45 1.55 12.38
CA ASP A 10 -11.29 2.21 11.38
C ASP A 10 -11.41 1.38 10.08
N LEU A 11 -10.77 0.20 10.00
CA LEU A 11 -10.79 -0.63 8.80
C LEU A 11 -12.14 -1.34 8.62
N ASN A 12 -12.75 -1.15 7.46
CA ASN A 12 -13.94 -1.92 7.07
C ASN A 12 -13.57 -3.35 6.63
N GLU A 13 -14.57 -4.22 6.43
CA GLU A 13 -14.37 -5.64 6.10
C GLU A 13 -13.47 -5.88 4.87
N SER A 14 -13.59 -5.06 3.81
CA SER A 14 -12.75 -5.21 2.62
C SER A 14 -11.33 -4.70 2.83
N GLN A 15 -11.10 -3.89 3.85
CA GLN A 15 -9.79 -3.35 4.22
C GLN A 15 -9.05 -4.21 5.26
N GLN A 16 -9.75 -5.07 6.00
CA GLN A 16 -9.16 -5.94 7.04
C GLN A 16 -8.00 -6.80 6.49
N LEU A 17 -8.07 -7.23 5.23
CA LEU A 17 -6.99 -7.99 4.57
C LEU A 17 -5.65 -7.25 4.55
N PHE A 18 -5.67 -5.91 4.53
CA PHE A 18 -4.45 -5.10 4.48
C PHE A 18 -3.71 -5.10 5.81
N LYS A 19 -4.38 -5.41 6.92
CA LYS A 19 -3.73 -5.51 8.24
C LYS A 19 -2.69 -6.63 8.25
N GLU A 20 -3.13 -7.84 7.89
CA GLU A 20 -2.24 -9.01 7.82
C GLU A 20 -1.16 -8.82 6.75
N LEU A 21 -1.56 -8.34 5.58
CA LEU A 21 -0.62 -8.06 4.48
C LEU A 21 0.48 -7.05 4.87
N ASN A 22 0.12 -5.97 5.58
CA ASN A 22 1.09 -5.00 6.06
C ASN A 22 2.05 -5.62 7.08
N ALA A 23 1.54 -6.46 7.98
CA ALA A 23 2.36 -7.17 8.96
C ALA A 23 3.38 -8.09 8.26
N GLU A 24 2.96 -8.87 7.27
CA GLU A 24 3.84 -9.75 6.49
C GLU A 24 4.89 -8.98 5.68
N LEU A 25 4.47 -7.98 4.90
CA LEU A 25 5.36 -7.26 3.99
C LEU A 25 6.36 -6.37 4.74
N SER A 26 5.97 -5.81 5.89
CA SER A 26 6.88 -5.00 6.72
C SER A 26 8.11 -5.77 7.22
N GLN A 27 8.02 -7.09 7.33
CA GLN A 27 9.13 -7.95 7.77
C GLN A 27 10.14 -8.23 6.64
N THR A 28 9.71 -8.14 5.38
CA THR A 28 10.51 -8.56 4.22
C THR A 28 10.98 -7.40 3.34
N TRP A 29 10.22 -6.30 3.30
CA TRP A 29 10.56 -5.12 2.51
C TRP A 29 11.64 -4.26 3.19
N PRO A 30 12.48 -3.55 2.41
CA PRO A 30 13.46 -2.64 2.97
C PRO A 30 12.79 -1.41 3.60
N ASN A 31 13.44 -0.84 4.62
CA ASN A 31 12.96 0.36 5.28
C ASN A 31 13.10 1.60 4.36
N ILE A 32 12.03 2.40 4.23
CA ILE A 32 12.02 3.67 3.51
C ILE A 32 12.01 4.81 4.54
N THR A 33 13.16 5.46 4.75
CA THR A 33 13.33 6.53 5.76
C THR A 33 13.36 7.94 5.16
N SER A 34 13.20 8.08 3.85
CA SER A 34 13.28 9.36 3.15
C SER A 34 12.23 9.46 2.05
N LYS A 35 11.65 10.64 1.90
CA LYS A 35 10.68 10.93 0.84
C LYS A 35 11.33 10.77 -0.53
N LYS A 36 10.60 10.15 -1.45
CA LYS A 36 10.92 10.04 -2.87
C LYS A 36 9.76 10.62 -3.68
N ASP A 37 10.02 10.87 -4.96
CA ASP A 37 8.96 11.27 -5.88
C ASP A 37 7.93 10.15 -6.07
N PRO A 38 6.65 10.49 -6.28
CA PRO A 38 5.62 9.50 -6.60
C PRO A 38 5.92 8.83 -7.95
N LEU A 39 5.28 7.68 -8.20
CA LEU A 39 5.37 7.01 -9.50
C LEU A 39 4.84 7.93 -10.63
N PRO A 40 5.38 7.81 -11.87
CA PRO A 40 5.02 8.70 -12.98
C PRO A 40 3.52 8.76 -13.29
N ASP A 41 2.83 7.64 -13.13
CA ASP A 41 1.40 7.44 -13.39
C ASP A 41 0.52 7.61 -12.14
N SER A 42 1.07 8.07 -11.00
CA SER A 42 0.37 8.06 -9.71
C SER A 42 -0.99 8.76 -9.73
N LYS A 43 -1.13 9.82 -10.54
CA LYS A 43 -2.38 10.59 -10.69
C LYS A 43 -3.51 9.77 -11.33
N GLU A 44 -3.18 8.92 -12.30
CA GLU A 44 -4.16 8.08 -12.99
C GLU A 44 -4.71 7.00 -12.05
N TRP A 45 -3.87 6.54 -11.12
CA TRP A 45 -4.23 5.52 -10.14
C TRP A 45 -4.98 6.05 -8.91
N GLU A 46 -5.20 7.37 -8.77
CA GLU A 46 -5.89 7.92 -7.60
C GLU A 46 -7.36 7.48 -7.51
N THR A 47 -8.03 7.26 -8.64
CA THR A 47 -9.46 6.91 -8.72
C THR A 47 -9.72 5.42 -8.97
N VAL A 48 -8.67 4.64 -9.27
CA VAL A 48 -8.77 3.21 -9.56
C VAL A 48 -9.02 2.42 -8.28
N LYS A 49 -10.07 1.58 -8.29
CA LYS A 49 -10.44 0.66 -7.21
C LYS A 49 -9.80 -0.71 -7.39
N ASP A 50 -9.85 -1.54 -6.36
CA ASP A 50 -9.42 -2.95 -6.40
C ASP A 50 -7.99 -3.15 -6.89
N LYS A 51 -7.10 -2.24 -6.47
CA LYS A 51 -5.69 -2.21 -6.89
C LYS A 51 -4.83 -3.35 -6.32
N LEU A 52 -5.36 -4.13 -5.38
CA LEU A 52 -4.65 -5.22 -4.73
C LEU A 52 -4.09 -6.24 -5.73
N GLN A 53 -4.79 -6.49 -6.84
CA GLN A 53 -4.35 -7.40 -7.89
C GLN A 53 -3.03 -6.98 -8.58
N TYR A 54 -2.66 -5.70 -8.51
CA TYR A 54 -1.43 -5.17 -9.09
C TYR A 54 -0.25 -5.14 -8.09
N LEU A 55 -0.45 -5.61 -6.86
CA LEU A 55 0.57 -5.61 -5.82
C LEU A 55 1.73 -6.55 -6.18
N GLN A 56 2.94 -6.00 -6.25
CA GLN A 56 4.17 -6.78 -6.33
C GLN A 56 4.65 -7.09 -4.92
N LYS A 57 4.47 -8.34 -4.46
CA LYS A 57 4.85 -8.75 -3.10
C LYS A 57 6.38 -8.80 -2.89
N GLU A 58 7.12 -9.04 -3.96
CA GLU A 58 8.59 -9.08 -3.90
C GLU A 58 9.19 -7.72 -4.23
N TRP A 59 10.05 -7.23 -3.34
CA TRP A 59 10.86 -6.04 -3.62
C TRP A 59 12.01 -6.42 -4.56
N LYS A 60 11.86 -6.11 -5.85
CA LYS A 60 12.95 -6.26 -6.82
C LYS A 60 13.90 -5.06 -6.70
N LYS A 61 15.16 -5.34 -6.36
CA LYS A 61 16.24 -4.34 -6.27
C LYS A 61 16.59 -3.79 -7.63
#